data_AF-A0A951JRH5-F1
#
_entry.id   AF-A0A951JRH5-F1
#
_cell.length_a   1.000
_cell.length_b   1.000
_cell.length_c   1.000
_cell.angle_alpha   90.00
_cell.angle_beta   90.00
_cell.angle_gamma   90.00
#
_symmetry.space_group_name_H-M   'P 1'
#
loop_
_entity.id
_entity.type
_entity.pdbx_description
1 polymer ?
#
loop_
_entity_poly.entity_id
_entity_poly.type
_entity_poly.pdbx_seq_one_letter_code
_entity_poly.pdbx_strand_id
1 'polypeptide(L)' 'MTPALSSREPEEVRAHSLVRPAILLLLREQEGHGYELASRLAELGLETPPNNGGLYRSLRTMAGEGLVTSYWTAPER' A
#
# COMPACT_ATOMS: atom_id res chain seq x y z
N MET A 1 -41.47 -6.35 2.84
CA MET A 1 -40.13 -6.96 2.99
C MET A 1 -39.18 -6.27 2.02
N THR A 2 -38.55 -5.19 2.47
CA THR A 2 -37.51 -4.45 1.73
C THR A 2 -36.18 -5.19 1.94
N PRO A 3 -35.38 -5.46 0.89
CA PRO A 3 -34.09 -6.10 1.10
C PRO A 3 -33.13 -5.07 1.71
N ALA A 4 -32.39 -5.47 2.73
CA ALA A 4 -31.27 -4.70 3.27
C ALA A 4 -30.22 -4.56 2.17
N LEU A 5 -29.98 -3.33 1.68
CA LEU A 5 -28.79 -3.05 0.92
C LEU A 5 -27.60 -3.41 1.81
N SER A 6 -26.75 -4.29 1.29
CA SER A 6 -25.45 -4.59 1.85
C SER A 6 -24.65 -3.29 1.89
N SER A 7 -24.63 -2.65 3.06
CA SER A 7 -23.73 -1.55 3.40
C SER A 7 -22.30 -2.08 3.42
N ARG A 8 -21.68 -2.20 2.26
CA ARG A 8 -20.22 -2.09 2.16
C ARG A 8 -19.94 -0.60 2.01
N GLU A 9 -19.45 -0.01 3.10
CA GLU A 9 -19.22 1.42 3.26
C GLU A 9 -18.42 2.00 2.07
N PRO A 10 -18.90 3.06 1.39
CA PRO A 10 -18.19 3.67 0.28
C PRO A 10 -16.86 4.34 0.68
N GLU A 11 -16.58 4.46 1.98
CA GLU A 11 -15.35 5.02 2.53
C GLU A 11 -14.16 4.05 2.46
N GLU A 12 -14.40 2.76 2.71
CA GLU A 12 -13.37 1.71 2.68
C GLU A 12 -12.81 1.51 1.26
N VAL A 13 -13.69 1.58 0.25
CA VAL A 13 -13.34 1.51 -1.18
C VAL A 13 -12.49 2.71 -1.61
N ARG A 14 -12.71 3.90 -1.00
CA ARG A 14 -11.92 5.11 -1.29
C ARG A 14 -10.54 5.05 -0.62
N ALA A 15 -10.43 4.58 0.61
CA ALA A 15 -9.12 4.41 1.26
C ALA A 15 -8.23 3.44 0.48
N HIS A 16 -8.79 2.31 0.03
CA HIS A 16 -8.04 1.34 -0.78
C HIS A 16 -7.56 1.90 -2.14
N SER A 17 -8.28 2.85 -2.74
CA SER A 17 -7.85 3.45 -4.01
C SER A 17 -6.65 4.39 -3.85
N LEU A 18 -6.40 4.88 -2.64
CA LEU A 18 -5.30 5.81 -2.34
C LEU A 18 -3.98 5.14 -1.96
N VAL A 19 -3.96 3.82 -1.75
CA VAL A 19 -2.73 3.09 -1.37
C VAL A 19 -1.62 3.24 -2.41
N ARG A 20 -1.92 3.04 -3.69
CA ARG A 20 -0.91 3.14 -4.77
C ARG A 20 -0.29 4.54 -4.90
N PRO A 21 -1.08 5.63 -4.98
CA PRO A 21 -0.49 6.96 -5.00
C PRO A 21 0.25 7.32 -3.70
N ALA A 22 -0.21 6.84 -2.55
CA ALA A 22 0.50 7.03 -1.28
C ALA A 22 1.87 6.32 -1.27
N ILE A 23 1.96 5.10 -1.81
CA ILE A 23 3.24 4.40 -2.00
C ILE A 23 4.21 5.25 -2.83
N LEU A 24 3.75 5.81 -3.96
CA LEU A 24 4.60 6.63 -4.83
C LEU A 24 5.07 7.91 -4.13
N LEU A 25 4.19 8.54 -3.36
CA LEU A 25 4.54 9.73 -2.57
C LEU A 25 5.59 9.40 -1.52
N LEU A 26 5.37 8.36 -0.71
CA LEU A 26 6.27 7.95 0.36
C LEU A 26 7.66 7.55 -0.18
N LEU A 27 7.71 6.81 -1.29
CA LEU A 27 8.97 6.44 -1.95
C LEU A 27 9.71 7.65 -2.55
N ARG A 28 8.96 8.68 -2.98
CA ARG A 28 9.53 9.94 -3.49
C ARG A 28 10.14 10.77 -2.36
N GLU A 29 9.55 10.73 -1.17
CA GLU A 29 10.04 11.44 0.01
C GLU A 29 11.27 10.77 0.62
N GLN A 30 11.28 9.43 0.67
CA GLN A 30 12.43 8.68 1.15
C GLN A 30 12.41 7.25 0.60
N GLU A 31 13.55 6.78 0.12
CA GLU A 31 13.77 5.35 -0.12
C GLU A 31 13.61 4.60 1.21
N GLY A 32 12.72 3.60 1.25
CA GLY A 32 12.37 2.90 2.49
C GLY A 32 12.31 1.39 2.29
N HIS A 33 12.70 0.65 3.33
CA HIS A 33 12.50 -0.80 3.35
C HIS A 33 11.00 -1.14 3.43
N GLY A 34 10.59 -2.28 2.85
CA GLY A 34 9.16 -2.62 2.74
C GLY A 34 8.37 -2.63 4.05
N TYR A 35 9.02 -2.87 5.20
CA TYR A 35 8.39 -2.78 6.52
C TYR A 35 8.19 -1.34 6.98
N GLU A 36 9.15 -0.46 6.75
CA GLU A 36 9.05 0.96 7.09
C GLU A 36 7.97 1.65 6.24
N LEU A 37 7.90 1.31 4.95
CA LEU A 37 6.85 1.79 4.06
C LEU A 37 5.45 1.35 4.54
N ALA A 38 5.31 0.14 5.09
CA ALA A 38 4.06 -0.33 5.66
C ALA A 38 3.66 0.47 6.90
N SER A 39 4.61 0.77 7.80
CA SER A 39 4.36 1.61 8.98
C SER A 39 3.87 3.01 8.60
N ARG A 40 4.52 3.65 7.62
CA ARG A 40 4.12 4.99 7.15
C ARG A 40 2.76 5.00 6.46
N LEU A 41 2.38 3.93 5.75
CA LEU A 41 1.03 3.78 5.20
C LEU A 41 -0.03 3.63 6.29
N ALA A 42 0.27 2.89 7.36
CA ALA A 42 -0.62 2.75 8.51
C ALA A 42 -0.79 4.08 9.26
N GLU A 43 0.26 4.90 9.40
CA GLU A 43 0.19 6.25 9.96
C GLU A 43 -0.75 7.18 9.15
N LEU A 44 -0.93 6.93 7.86
CA LEU A 44 -1.86 7.64 6.99
C LEU A 44 -3.29 7.06 6.99
N GLY A 45 -3.53 5.96 7.72
CA GLY A 45 -4.80 5.22 7.69
C GLY A 45 -5.04 4.45 6.39
N LEU A 46 -3.98 4.18 5.62
CA LEU A 46 -4.04 3.53 4.29
C LEU A 46 -3.48 2.10 4.35
N GLU A 47 -4.09 1.28 5.20
CA GLU A 47 -3.68 -0.11 5.38
C GLU A 47 -4.06 -0.99 4.17
N THR A 48 -3.21 -1.97 3.86
CA THR A 48 -3.53 -3.00 2.87
C THR A 48 -4.04 -4.27 3.56
N PRO A 49 -5.33 -4.62 3.48
CA PRO A 49 -5.79 -5.89 3.99
C PRO A 49 -5.26 -7.08 3.15
N PRO A 50 -5.05 -8.26 3.77
CA PRO A 50 -5.31 -8.57 5.17
C PRO A 50 -4.08 -8.41 6.09
N ASN A 51 -2.99 -7.72 5.68
CA ASN A 51 -1.73 -7.49 6.42
C ASN A 51 -0.67 -6.82 5.49
N ASN A 52 0.58 -6.62 5.97
CA ASN A 52 1.76 -6.27 5.16
C ASN A 52 1.91 -7.07 3.84
N GLY A 53 1.36 -8.29 3.76
CA GLY A 53 1.33 -9.07 2.52
C GLY A 53 0.57 -8.41 1.36
N GLY A 54 -0.40 -7.53 1.64
CA GLY A 54 -1.10 -6.73 0.62
C GLY A 54 -0.20 -5.67 -0.01
N LEU A 55 0.66 -5.04 0.79
CA LEU A 55 1.64 -4.07 0.33
C LEU A 55 2.63 -4.72 -0.63
N TYR A 56 3.24 -5.86 -0.27
CA TYR A 56 4.21 -6.53 -1.13
C TYR A 56 3.60 -7.00 -2.45
N ARG A 57 2.34 -7.44 -2.45
CA ARG A 57 1.62 -7.75 -3.71
C ARG A 57 1.43 -6.50 -4.56
N SER A 58 1.00 -5.39 -3.95
CA SER A 58 0.83 -4.12 -4.66
C SER A 58 2.15 -3.60 -5.24
N LEU A 59 3.24 -3.65 -4.47
CA LEU A 59 4.58 -3.31 -4.92
C LEU A 59 5.03 -4.19 -6.10
N ARG A 60 4.75 -5.50 -6.06
CA ARG A 60 5.07 -6.41 -7.16
C ARG A 60 4.29 -6.08 -8.44
N THR A 61 3.00 -5.76 -8.31
CA THR A 61 2.19 -5.29 -9.43
C THR A 61 2.71 -3.96 -9.99
N MET A 62 2.97 -2.98 -9.12
CA MET A 62 3.50 -1.67 -9.50
C MET A 62 4.89 -1.76 -10.15
N ALA A 63 5.74 -2.70 -9.71
CA ALA A 63 7.02 -2.96 -10.36
C ALA A 63 6.84 -3.57 -11.76
N GLY A 64 5.88 -4.48 -11.92
CA GLY A 64 5.52 -5.03 -13.24
C GLY A 64 4.94 -3.98 -14.20
N GLU A 65 4.31 -2.93 -13.68
CA GLU A 65 3.84 -1.77 -14.44
C GLU A 65 4.93 -0.71 -14.67
N GLY A 66 6.14 -0.87 -14.11
CA GLY A 66 7.23 0.09 -14.24
C GLY A 66 7.10 1.35 -13.37
N LEU A 67 6.22 1.34 -12.37
CA LEU A 67 6.00 2.50 -11.48
C LEU A 67 7.01 2.59 -10.33
N VAL A 68 7.59 1.46 -9.93
CA VAL A 68 8.56 1.36 -8.83
C VAL A 68 9.65 0.35 -9.15
N THR A 69 10.81 0.49 -8.52
CA THR A 69 11.92 -0.48 -8.58
C THR A 69 12.38 -0.84 -7.18
N SER A 70 12.92 -2.03 -7.00
CA SER A 70 13.51 -2.47 -5.73
C SER A 70 14.94 -2.94 -5.95
N TYR A 71 15.83 -2.61 -5.02
CA TYR A 71 17.19 -3.15 -4.96
C TYR A 71 17.44 -3.75 -3.57
N TRP A 72 18.34 -4.73 -3.51
CA TRP A 72 18.80 -5.30 -2.26
C TRP A 72 20.10 -4.62 -1.85
N THR A 73 20.11 -4.02 -0.67
CA THR A 73 21.34 -3.55 -0.02
C THR A 73 21.85 -4.67 0.88
N ALA A 74 23.06 -5.16 0.61
CA ALA A 74 23.74 -6.05 1.54
C ALA A 74 24.12 -5.24 2.80
N PRO A 75 24.04 -5.82 4.01
CA PRO A 75 24.47 -5.13 5.21
C PRO A 75 25.94 -4.70 5.06
N GLU A 76 26.19 -3.40 5.19
CA GLU A 76 27.54 -2.86 5.25
C GLU A 76 28.20 -3.37 6.54
N ARG A 77 29.41 -3.93 6.43
CA ARG A 77 30.13 -4.56 7.54
C ARG A 77 30.81 -3.55 8.45
#